data_AF-A0A6J5ZK70-F1
#
_entry.id   AF-A0A6J5ZK70-F1
#
_cell.length_a   1.000
_cell.length_b   1.000
_cell.length_c   1.000
_cell.angle_alpha   90.00
_cell.angle_beta   90.00
_cell.angle_gamma   90.00
#
_symmetry.space_group_name_H-M   'P 1'
#
loop_
_entity.id
_entity.type
_entity.pdbx_description
1 polymer ?
#
loop_
_entity_poly.entity_id
_entity_poly.type
_entity_poly.pdbx_seq_one_letter_code
_entity_poly.pdbx_strand_id
1 'polypeptide(L)'
;MKLIRKHSLTALLLISSNLLFISPASAATTYSFTNASATGRTGPTQAQINTAYGSSNLSGLVTINTQGIQEWTVPATGTYSISLAGAKGGGSNGGKGARLSGDFELTQGQVLKILVGQMGISYGSNTYSGGGGGGSFVWLSSSTAEPLIAAGGGGGQGGFGRSGVNASITTAGTSGTPGAADTFGTWAGAGGTSGSAGQTYDYTSNSWDAAAGAGWKANSTTATQYSGLNQNFAYRPLNGGMGGLTFSANGDNSGGFGGGGGGGGDGASTQSVGAGGGGYSGGGNGSNDSSGDRGAGGGGGSYNSGTNQTSTAGSNSSHGYVTISVSSTPDITAPTFTSSSTFSAAENIATSATAATIRVSESATVTISYGADAARFNITRTETNTAIIKFNASPDFEAPADVGGNNVYEITLTATDTALNAGTQSITITVTNVVDTSSFNSLSLAGSATTAAFRSVVVITANVTVASRVTFRVNGIVLPGCKNKLASGSGSSFSVTCSWRPSNRGTVALTAAATPTGAGISSTTSNPVSIMVGNRTGAR
;
A
#
# COMPACT_ATOMS: atom_id res chain seq x y z
N MET A 1 -49.07 30.01 45.40
CA MET A 1 -47.74 30.49 44.99
C MET A 1 -47.20 29.49 43.97
N LYS A 2 -47.04 29.94 42.70
CA LYS A 2 -46.05 29.53 41.67
C LYS A 2 -45.80 28.03 41.39
N LEU A 3 -45.59 27.56 40.16
CA LEU A 3 -45.63 28.15 38.81
C LEU A 3 -45.49 26.97 37.82
N ILE A 4 -46.25 27.03 36.73
CA ILE A 4 -46.10 26.21 35.52
C ILE A 4 -44.69 26.44 34.92
N ARG A 5 -43.99 25.38 34.49
CA ARG A 5 -42.90 25.50 33.50
C ARG A 5 -42.95 24.39 32.44
N LYS A 6 -43.42 24.81 31.26
CA LYS A 6 -43.11 24.23 29.94
C LYS A 6 -41.63 23.88 29.84
N HIS A 7 -41.30 22.71 29.31
CA HIS A 7 -40.00 22.48 28.67
C HIS A 7 -40.22 22.06 27.22
N SER A 8 -39.45 22.74 26.38
CA SER A 8 -39.50 22.79 24.92
C SER A 8 -39.05 21.48 24.30
N LEU A 9 -39.75 21.04 23.26
CA LEU A 9 -39.22 20.08 22.28
C LEU A 9 -38.12 20.80 21.49
N THR A 10 -36.87 20.35 21.65
CA THR A 10 -35.76 20.77 20.77
C THR A 10 -35.49 19.63 19.81
N ALA A 11 -35.72 19.87 18.52
CA ALA A 11 -35.43 18.93 17.45
C ALA A 11 -33.91 18.70 17.36
N LEU A 12 -33.49 17.44 17.55
CA LEU A 12 -32.12 17.01 17.34
C LEU A 12 -31.91 16.79 15.84
N LEU A 13 -31.20 17.72 15.21
CA LEU A 13 -30.79 17.65 13.81
C LEU A 13 -29.73 16.54 13.67
N LEU A 14 -30.12 15.37 13.15
CA LEU A 14 -29.21 14.31 12.74
C LEU A 14 -28.47 14.76 11.47
N ILE A 15 -27.27 15.31 11.63
CA ILE A 15 -26.32 15.47 10.53
C ILE A 15 -25.70 14.08 10.32
N SER A 16 -26.07 13.44 9.21
CA SER A 16 -25.42 12.21 8.74
C SER A 16 -23.98 12.54 8.31
N SER A 17 -23.03 12.35 9.23
CA SER A 17 -21.62 12.30 8.87
C SER A 17 -21.38 11.04 8.04
N ASN A 18 -21.15 11.21 6.73
CA ASN A 18 -20.52 10.19 5.89
C ASN A 18 -19.13 9.91 6.45
N LEU A 19 -19.04 8.91 7.33
CA LEU A 19 -17.76 8.36 7.75
C LEU A 19 -17.23 7.56 6.56
N LEU A 20 -16.32 8.20 5.82
CA LEU A 20 -15.54 7.57 4.77
C LEU A 20 -14.75 6.43 5.44
N PHE A 21 -15.19 5.18 5.27
CA PHE A 21 -14.37 4.02 5.60
C PHE A 21 -13.23 3.96 4.58
N ILE A 22 -12.21 4.77 4.80
CA ILE A 22 -10.89 4.49 4.25
C ILE A 22 -10.47 3.21 4.97
N SER A 23 -10.40 2.09 4.22
CA SER A 23 -9.73 0.89 4.71
C SER A 23 -8.37 1.35 5.26
N PRO A 24 -8.10 1.23 6.57
CA PRO A 24 -6.84 1.70 7.09
C PRO A 24 -5.77 0.91 6.35
N ALA A 25 -4.92 1.61 5.60
CA ALA A 25 -3.68 1.03 5.12
C ALA A 25 -3.02 0.39 6.35
N SER A 26 -2.99 -0.93 6.38
CA SER A 26 -2.45 -1.71 7.49
C SER A 26 -1.07 -1.13 7.81
N ALA A 27 -0.87 -0.66 9.05
CA ALA A 27 0.41 -0.09 9.44
C ALA A 27 1.51 -1.11 9.12
N ALA A 28 2.48 -0.72 8.31
CA ALA A 28 3.54 -1.61 7.82
C ALA A 28 4.23 -2.29 9.01
N THR A 29 4.03 -3.60 9.15
CA THR A 29 4.64 -4.38 10.24
C THR A 29 6.13 -4.51 9.96
N THR A 30 6.97 -4.10 10.92
CA THR A 30 8.44 -4.14 10.80
C THR A 30 9.03 -5.07 11.84
N TYR A 31 9.86 -6.01 11.38
CA TYR A 31 10.60 -6.96 12.20
C TYR A 31 12.09 -6.57 12.24
N SER A 32 12.64 -6.37 13.43
CA SER A 32 14.02 -5.89 13.64
C SER A 32 14.92 -6.95 14.24
N PHE A 33 15.85 -7.46 13.44
CA PHE A 33 16.85 -8.46 13.82
C PHE A 33 18.19 -7.79 14.12
N THR A 34 18.78 -8.14 15.26
CA THR A 34 20.04 -7.59 15.77
C THR A 34 21.03 -8.70 16.12
N ASN A 35 22.20 -8.34 16.63
CA ASN A 35 23.16 -9.27 17.22
C ASN A 35 22.72 -9.80 18.60
N ALA A 36 21.56 -9.38 19.13
CA ALA A 36 21.06 -9.76 20.45
C ALA A 36 22.10 -9.62 21.59
N SER A 37 22.84 -8.51 21.54
CA SER A 37 23.94 -8.18 22.47
C SER A 37 25.10 -9.19 22.48
N ALA A 38 25.14 -10.15 21.56
CA ALA A 38 26.34 -10.95 21.34
C ALA A 38 27.46 -10.05 20.80
N THR A 39 28.71 -10.45 21.06
CA THR A 39 29.90 -9.83 20.46
C THR A 39 30.85 -10.92 19.97
N GLY A 40 31.81 -10.53 19.13
CA GLY A 40 32.86 -11.40 18.64
C GLY A 40 32.45 -12.31 17.48
N ARG A 41 32.95 -13.54 17.50
CA ARG A 41 33.13 -14.39 16.30
C ARG A 41 32.01 -15.39 16.01
N THR A 42 31.16 -15.72 16.98
CA THR A 42 30.24 -16.87 16.89
C THR A 42 28.76 -16.52 16.76
N GLY A 43 28.38 -15.25 16.93
CA GLY A 43 26.97 -14.84 16.86
C GLY A 43 26.15 -15.23 18.10
N PRO A 44 24.87 -14.81 18.17
CA PRO A 44 24.02 -15.05 19.33
C PRO A 44 23.56 -16.50 19.48
N THR A 45 23.38 -16.92 20.73
CA THR A 45 22.70 -18.18 21.13
C THR A 45 21.17 -18.00 21.12
N GLN A 46 20.42 -19.11 21.15
CA GLN A 46 18.94 -19.06 21.29
C GLN A 46 18.50 -18.29 22.54
N ALA A 47 19.21 -18.46 23.67
CA ALA A 47 18.87 -17.76 24.91
C ALA A 47 19.00 -16.23 24.77
N GLN A 48 20.06 -15.76 24.12
CA GLN A 48 20.25 -14.34 23.84
C GLN A 48 19.15 -13.78 22.93
N ILE A 49 18.76 -14.53 21.89
CA ILE A 49 17.64 -14.17 21.01
C ILE A 49 16.33 -14.06 21.80
N ASN A 50 16.01 -15.05 22.64
CA ASN A 50 14.79 -15.05 23.45
C ASN A 50 14.74 -13.83 24.38
N THR A 51 15.87 -13.50 25.02
CA THR A 51 15.97 -12.29 25.86
C THR A 51 15.81 -11.01 25.04
N ALA A 52 16.49 -10.91 23.89
CA ALA A 52 16.48 -9.69 23.08
C ALA A 52 15.12 -9.40 22.44
N TYR A 53 14.35 -10.43 22.07
CA TYR A 53 13.08 -10.28 21.34
C TYR A 53 11.84 -10.55 22.18
N GLY A 54 11.98 -10.88 23.47
CA GLY A 54 10.85 -11.28 24.33
C GLY A 54 9.69 -10.27 24.41
N SER A 55 9.97 -8.98 24.20
CA SER A 55 8.97 -7.88 24.21
C SER A 55 8.67 -7.28 22.83
N SER A 56 9.20 -7.84 21.74
CA SER A 56 8.96 -7.35 20.38
C SER A 56 7.97 -8.25 19.62
N ASN A 57 7.61 -7.85 18.41
CA ASN A 57 6.84 -8.67 17.48
C ASN A 57 7.63 -9.87 16.91
N LEU A 58 8.84 -10.13 17.40
CA LEU A 58 9.64 -11.34 17.14
C LEU A 58 9.62 -12.35 18.30
N SER A 59 8.93 -12.04 19.40
CA SER A 59 8.87 -12.90 20.59
C SER A 59 8.38 -14.31 20.22
N GLY A 60 9.23 -15.33 20.45
CA GLY A 60 8.94 -16.72 20.12
C GLY A 60 8.94 -17.08 18.63
N LEU A 61 9.27 -16.14 17.73
CA LEU A 61 9.22 -16.35 16.27
C LEU A 61 10.58 -16.62 15.62
N VAL A 62 11.67 -16.61 16.40
CA VAL A 62 13.04 -16.76 15.87
C VAL A 62 13.73 -17.95 16.52
N THR A 63 14.27 -18.83 15.68
CA THR A 63 15.02 -20.03 16.12
C THR A 63 16.48 -19.97 15.67
N ILE A 64 17.39 -20.50 16.48
CA ILE A 64 18.82 -20.69 16.20
C ILE A 64 19.08 -22.19 16.06
N ASN A 65 19.06 -22.70 14.83
CA ASN A 65 19.44 -24.08 14.52
C ASN A 65 20.94 -24.21 14.18
N THR A 66 21.53 -23.13 13.67
CA THR A 66 22.98 -22.98 13.48
C THR A 66 23.41 -21.78 14.30
N GLN A 67 24.42 -21.96 15.17
CA GLN A 67 24.89 -20.92 16.09
C GLN A 67 25.03 -19.56 15.39
N GLY A 68 24.36 -18.54 15.93
CA GLY A 68 24.37 -17.17 15.43
C GLY A 68 23.44 -16.85 14.25
N ILE A 69 22.92 -17.85 13.54
CA ILE A 69 22.02 -17.66 12.39
C ILE A 69 20.56 -17.74 12.86
N GLN A 70 19.84 -16.64 12.67
CA GLN A 70 18.45 -16.46 13.04
C GLN A 70 17.54 -16.97 11.93
N GLU A 71 16.63 -17.90 12.25
CA GLU A 71 15.65 -18.44 11.32
C GLU A 71 14.27 -17.88 11.65
N TRP A 72 13.62 -17.29 10.65
CA TRP A 72 12.31 -16.65 10.77
C TRP A 72 11.39 -17.08 9.63
N THR A 73 10.14 -17.40 9.95
CA THR A 73 9.16 -17.87 8.96
C THR A 73 8.29 -16.71 8.49
N VAL A 74 8.18 -16.56 7.17
CA VAL A 74 7.38 -15.52 6.51
C VAL A 74 5.89 -15.71 6.89
N PRO A 75 5.24 -14.73 7.55
CA PRO A 75 3.91 -14.90 8.12
C PRO A 75 2.78 -14.82 7.10
N ALA A 76 2.99 -14.09 6.00
CA ALA A 76 2.02 -13.91 4.92
C ALA A 76 2.75 -13.71 3.59
N THR A 77 2.14 -14.15 2.48
CA THR A 77 2.64 -13.87 1.14
C THR A 77 2.56 -12.37 0.86
N GLY A 78 3.58 -11.80 0.21
CA GLY A 78 3.56 -10.42 -0.26
C GLY A 78 4.94 -9.84 -0.52
N THR A 79 4.98 -8.54 -0.76
CA THR A 79 6.20 -7.79 -1.01
C THR A 79 6.80 -7.32 0.32
N TYR A 80 8.06 -7.64 0.56
CA TYR A 80 8.81 -7.28 1.77
C TYR A 80 9.99 -6.39 1.41
N SER A 81 10.10 -5.24 2.09
CA SER A 81 11.32 -4.43 2.05
C SER A 81 12.30 -4.91 3.10
N ILE A 82 13.50 -5.28 2.67
CA ILE A 82 14.58 -5.73 3.55
C ILE A 82 15.69 -4.67 3.52
N SER A 83 16.03 -4.12 4.68
CA SER A 83 17.15 -3.19 4.88
C SER A 83 18.14 -3.79 5.87
N LEU A 84 19.42 -3.74 5.58
CA LEU A 84 20.47 -4.30 6.42
C LEU A 84 21.76 -3.51 6.34
N ALA A 85 22.60 -3.68 7.35
CA ALA A 85 23.95 -3.17 7.33
C ALA A 85 24.97 -4.20 7.80
N GLY A 86 26.14 -4.22 7.17
CA GLY A 86 27.30 -4.97 7.67
C GLY A 86 27.94 -4.25 8.85
N ALA A 87 28.76 -4.97 9.62
CA ALA A 87 29.38 -4.42 10.82
C ALA A 87 30.68 -3.64 10.56
N LYS A 88 31.06 -2.79 11.51
CA LYS A 88 32.35 -2.11 11.51
C LYS A 88 33.51 -3.08 11.79
N GLY A 89 34.67 -2.85 11.17
CA GLY A 89 35.94 -3.44 11.58
C GLY A 89 36.37 -3.06 12.99
N GLY A 90 37.28 -3.85 13.55
CA GLY A 90 37.78 -3.70 14.91
C GLY A 90 38.65 -2.45 15.10
N GLY A 91 38.59 -1.95 16.32
CA GLY A 91 39.34 -0.79 16.80
C GLY A 91 38.68 0.55 16.49
N SER A 92 39.25 1.65 16.99
CA SER A 92 38.70 3.00 16.85
C SER A 92 38.55 3.42 15.39
N ASN A 93 39.49 3.01 14.52
CA ASN A 93 39.56 3.40 13.11
C ASN A 93 39.19 2.25 12.15
N GLY A 94 38.53 1.21 12.63
CA GLY A 94 38.01 0.15 11.76
C GLY A 94 37.08 0.71 10.68
N GLY A 95 37.15 0.14 9.48
CA GLY A 95 36.29 0.50 8.36
C GLY A 95 34.82 0.28 8.71
N LYS A 96 33.94 1.11 8.17
CA LYS A 96 32.50 1.03 8.38
C LYS A 96 31.87 0.01 7.42
N GLY A 97 30.82 -0.66 7.88
CA GLY A 97 30.02 -1.57 7.05
C GLY A 97 29.11 -0.82 6.07
N ALA A 98 28.70 -1.50 5.01
CA ALA A 98 27.78 -0.95 4.01
C ALA A 98 26.33 -1.09 4.50
N ARG A 99 25.43 -0.25 4.00
CA ARG A 99 23.98 -0.37 4.19
C ARG A 99 23.30 -0.55 2.83
N LEU A 100 22.38 -1.51 2.75
CA LEU A 100 21.60 -1.80 1.56
C LEU A 100 20.12 -1.96 1.91
N SER A 101 19.25 -1.68 0.95
CA SER A 101 17.84 -2.08 0.99
C SER A 101 17.36 -2.56 -0.37
N GLY A 102 16.34 -3.42 -0.39
CA GLY A 102 15.62 -3.82 -1.60
C GLY A 102 14.30 -4.50 -1.26
N ASP A 103 13.43 -4.61 -2.26
CA ASP A 103 12.11 -5.25 -2.14
C ASP A 103 12.13 -6.66 -2.74
N PHE A 104 11.43 -7.58 -2.07
CA PHE A 104 11.42 -9.01 -2.37
C PHE A 104 10.00 -9.58 -2.27
N GLU A 105 9.62 -10.39 -3.26
CA GLU A 105 8.40 -11.20 -3.18
C GLU A 105 8.66 -12.45 -2.34
N LEU A 106 7.99 -12.55 -1.20
CA LEU A 106 8.10 -13.69 -0.30
C LEU A 106 6.75 -14.38 -0.16
N THR A 107 6.78 -15.71 -0.05
CA THR A 107 5.59 -16.55 0.14
C THR A 107 5.47 -16.98 1.59
N GLN A 108 4.24 -17.00 2.11
CA GLN A 108 3.94 -17.53 3.44
C GLN A 108 4.58 -18.90 3.66
N GLY A 109 5.17 -19.10 4.85
CA GLY A 109 5.80 -20.37 5.22
C GLY A 109 7.24 -20.55 4.73
N GLN A 110 7.75 -19.67 3.86
CA GLN A 110 9.18 -19.65 3.55
C GLN A 110 9.98 -19.31 4.81
N VAL A 111 11.10 -20.00 5.01
CA VAL A 111 12.03 -19.72 6.11
C VAL A 111 13.17 -18.87 5.60
N LEU A 112 13.34 -17.68 6.16
CA LEU A 112 14.51 -16.84 5.97
C LEU A 112 15.58 -17.19 7.01
N LYS A 113 16.82 -17.31 6.55
CA LYS A 113 18.01 -17.33 7.40
C LYS A 113 18.63 -15.95 7.40
N ILE A 114 18.90 -15.44 8.59
CA ILE A 114 19.31 -14.07 8.85
C ILE A 114 20.58 -14.12 9.68
N LEU A 115 21.66 -13.59 9.12
CA LEU A 115 22.94 -13.46 9.79
C LEU A 115 23.20 -11.97 10.01
N VAL A 116 23.28 -11.56 11.28
CA VAL A 116 23.60 -10.17 11.63
C VAL A 116 25.08 -10.06 11.96
N GLY A 117 25.81 -9.31 11.13
CA GLY A 117 27.25 -9.14 11.26
C GLY A 117 27.63 -8.51 12.60
N GLN A 118 28.76 -8.91 13.17
CA GLN A 118 29.29 -8.35 14.41
C GLN A 118 30.57 -7.57 14.15
N MET A 119 30.84 -6.59 15.03
CA MET A 119 32.07 -5.82 14.94
C MET A 119 33.30 -6.71 15.12
N GLY A 120 34.36 -6.39 14.39
CA GLY A 120 35.67 -6.99 14.65
C GLY A 120 36.19 -6.60 16.05
N ILE A 121 36.98 -7.47 16.66
CA ILE A 121 37.61 -7.21 17.95
C ILE A 121 38.98 -6.55 17.71
N SER A 122 39.35 -5.61 18.58
CA SER A 122 40.70 -5.04 18.66
C SER A 122 41.12 -5.08 20.12
N TYR A 123 42.29 -5.62 20.39
CA TYR A 123 42.89 -5.67 21.71
C TYR A 123 43.74 -4.42 21.97
N GLY A 124 43.58 -3.78 23.13
CA GLY A 124 44.43 -2.66 23.58
C GLY A 124 44.15 -1.29 22.92
N SER A 125 45.09 -0.35 23.10
CA SER A 125 45.04 1.06 22.66
C SER A 125 44.92 1.25 21.13
N ASN A 126 44.66 2.49 20.68
CA ASN A 126 44.49 2.89 19.27
C ASN A 126 45.66 2.56 18.31
N THR A 127 46.74 1.98 18.79
CA THR A 127 47.96 1.64 18.05
C THR A 127 47.97 0.20 17.51
N TYR A 128 47.10 -0.69 17.99
CA TYR A 128 47.05 -2.10 17.56
C TYR A 128 46.10 -2.32 16.38
N SER A 129 46.23 -3.42 15.66
CA SER A 129 45.30 -3.75 14.56
C SER A 129 43.97 -4.32 15.05
N GLY A 130 42.96 -4.29 14.21
CA GLY A 130 41.66 -4.90 14.47
C GLY A 130 41.33 -6.07 13.53
N GLY A 131 40.49 -6.98 14.01
CA GLY A 131 39.81 -7.95 13.17
C GLY A 131 38.83 -7.28 12.21
N GLY A 132 38.49 -7.95 11.11
CA GLY A 132 37.50 -7.48 10.15
C GLY A 132 36.09 -7.53 10.72
N GLY A 133 35.24 -6.60 10.31
CA GLY A 133 33.81 -6.61 10.62
C GLY A 133 33.11 -7.69 9.80
N GLY A 134 32.11 -8.34 10.39
CA GLY A 134 31.32 -9.33 9.68
C GLY A 134 30.26 -8.71 8.76
N GLY A 135 29.98 -9.39 7.65
CA GLY A 135 28.85 -9.04 6.79
C GLY A 135 27.52 -9.46 7.40
N SER A 136 26.44 -8.81 6.97
CA SER A 136 25.06 -9.21 7.29
C SER A 136 24.40 -9.82 6.05
N PHE A 137 23.59 -10.86 6.23
CA PHE A 137 23.01 -11.64 5.13
C PHE A 137 21.56 -12.00 5.42
N VAL A 138 20.75 -12.04 4.36
CA VAL A 138 19.42 -12.65 4.37
C VAL A 138 19.31 -13.57 3.15
N TRP A 139 18.90 -14.82 3.36
CA TRP A 139 18.67 -15.79 2.30
C TRP A 139 17.54 -16.75 2.62
N LEU A 140 16.96 -17.36 1.60
CA LEU A 140 15.97 -18.44 1.78
C LEU A 140 16.68 -19.70 2.26
N SER A 141 16.13 -20.38 3.28
CA SER A 141 16.67 -21.65 3.79
C SER A 141 16.78 -22.73 2.69
N SER A 142 15.94 -22.65 1.67
CA SER A 142 15.95 -23.53 0.49
C SER A 142 17.01 -23.18 -0.57
N SER A 143 17.69 -22.04 -0.47
CA SER A 143 18.70 -21.59 -1.44
C SER A 143 20.10 -21.55 -0.82
N THR A 144 21.06 -22.20 -1.49
CA THR A 144 22.49 -22.12 -1.16
C THR A 144 23.32 -21.46 -2.26
N ALA A 145 22.69 -21.07 -3.38
CA ALA A 145 23.40 -20.54 -4.54
C ALA A 145 23.78 -19.07 -4.33
N GLU A 146 22.80 -18.23 -4.01
CA GLU A 146 22.96 -16.79 -3.78
C GLU A 146 22.06 -16.34 -2.61
N PRO A 147 22.46 -15.32 -1.85
CA PRO A 147 21.59 -14.71 -0.85
C PRO A 147 20.53 -13.83 -1.53
N LEU A 148 19.48 -13.44 -0.81
CA LEU A 148 18.57 -12.39 -1.28
C LEU A 148 19.31 -11.05 -1.28
N ILE A 149 19.96 -10.75 -0.15
CA ILE A 149 20.71 -9.52 0.06
C ILE A 149 21.83 -9.73 1.08
N ALA A 150 22.96 -9.06 0.86
CA ALA A 150 24.14 -9.11 1.71
C ALA A 150 24.81 -7.73 1.78
N ALA A 151 25.16 -7.30 2.99
CA ALA A 151 25.90 -6.07 3.22
C ALA A 151 27.29 -6.38 3.79
N GLY A 152 28.33 -5.90 3.10
CA GLY A 152 29.71 -6.09 3.50
C GLY A 152 30.04 -5.42 4.84
N GLY A 153 30.86 -6.10 5.65
CA GLY A 153 31.49 -5.54 6.84
C GLY A 153 32.77 -4.78 6.50
N GLY A 154 33.13 -3.80 7.31
CA GLY A 154 34.34 -3.00 7.08
C GLY A 154 35.62 -3.74 7.47
N GLY A 155 36.74 -3.35 6.86
CA GLY A 155 38.06 -3.90 7.17
C GLY A 155 38.57 -3.47 8.56
N GLY A 156 39.39 -4.30 9.18
CA GLY A 156 40.02 -4.01 10.46
C GLY A 156 41.06 -2.90 10.35
N GLN A 157 41.25 -2.13 11.43
CA GLN A 157 42.29 -1.10 11.46
C GLN A 157 43.69 -1.72 11.35
N GLY A 158 44.61 -1.00 10.72
CA GLY A 158 46.04 -1.35 10.70
C GLY A 158 46.76 -0.83 11.94
N GLY A 159 48.04 -1.17 12.07
CA GLY A 159 48.91 -0.62 13.11
C GLY A 159 49.00 0.91 13.04
N PHE A 160 49.32 1.53 14.18
CA PHE A 160 49.43 3.00 14.33
C PHE A 160 48.15 3.77 13.96
N GLY A 161 46.98 3.14 14.07
CA GLY A 161 45.70 3.81 13.87
C GLY A 161 45.32 4.06 12.42
N ARG A 162 45.91 3.31 11.46
CA ARG A 162 45.50 3.39 10.05
C ARG A 162 44.05 2.93 9.89
N SER A 163 43.26 3.74 9.19
CA SER A 163 41.85 3.47 8.97
C SER A 163 41.64 2.22 8.12
N GLY A 164 40.81 1.30 8.63
CA GLY A 164 40.30 0.18 7.84
C GLY A 164 39.49 0.67 6.66
N VAL A 165 39.52 -0.08 5.56
CA VAL A 165 38.77 0.28 4.37
C VAL A 165 37.29 -0.03 4.59
N ASN A 166 36.41 0.89 4.20
CA ASN A 166 34.98 0.68 4.28
C ASN A 166 34.53 -0.47 3.36
N ALA A 167 33.41 -1.08 3.71
CA ALA A 167 32.75 -2.06 2.85
C ALA A 167 32.28 -1.43 1.53
N SER A 168 32.31 -2.23 0.46
CA SER A 168 31.83 -1.88 -0.87
C SER A 168 30.33 -2.15 -1.00
N ILE A 169 29.64 -1.34 -1.81
CA ILE A 169 28.25 -1.60 -2.24
C ILE A 169 28.18 -2.50 -3.48
N THR A 170 29.32 -2.76 -4.15
CA THR A 170 29.41 -3.68 -5.28
C THR A 170 29.69 -5.09 -4.81
N THR A 171 29.52 -6.07 -5.70
CA THR A 171 29.82 -7.48 -5.41
C THR A 171 31.29 -7.75 -5.13
N ALA A 172 32.20 -6.85 -5.52
CA ALA A 172 33.61 -6.96 -5.21
C ALA A 172 33.91 -6.45 -3.80
N GLY A 173 34.71 -7.20 -3.05
CA GLY A 173 35.37 -6.70 -1.84
C GLY A 173 36.42 -5.65 -2.19
N THR A 174 36.79 -4.84 -1.22
CA THR A 174 37.92 -3.91 -1.37
C THR A 174 39.22 -4.58 -0.94
N SER A 175 40.32 -4.19 -1.58
CA SER A 175 41.66 -4.61 -1.19
C SER A 175 42.06 -3.98 0.14
N GLY A 176 42.94 -4.65 0.89
CA GLY A 176 43.62 -4.02 2.01
C GLY A 176 44.53 -2.88 1.57
N THR A 177 45.00 -2.10 2.53
CA THR A 177 45.97 -1.03 2.28
C THR A 177 47.38 -1.48 2.63
N PRO A 178 48.40 -0.96 1.93
CA PRO A 178 49.78 -1.19 2.28
C PRO A 178 50.22 -0.45 3.56
N GLY A 179 51.29 -0.92 4.21
CA GLY A 179 52.08 -0.12 5.16
C GLY A 179 52.77 1.09 4.48
N ALA A 180 53.15 2.15 5.21
CA ALA A 180 53.64 3.40 4.58
C ALA A 180 54.98 3.33 3.85
N ALA A 181 55.82 2.31 4.04
CA ALA A 181 57.07 2.19 3.29
C ALA A 181 57.00 1.20 2.11
N ASP A 182 55.84 0.56 1.86
CA ASP A 182 55.57 -0.10 0.58
C ASP A 182 55.26 0.98 -0.48
N THR A 183 56.29 1.37 -1.22
CA THR A 183 56.22 2.40 -2.27
C THR A 183 55.48 1.91 -3.53
N PHE A 184 55.14 0.62 -3.62
CA PHE A 184 54.58 -0.01 -4.82
C PHE A 184 53.17 -0.58 -4.62
N GLY A 185 52.65 -0.65 -3.39
CA GLY A 185 51.27 -1.09 -3.09
C GLY A 185 50.96 -2.52 -3.53
N THR A 186 51.99 -3.37 -3.65
CA THR A 186 51.89 -4.69 -4.31
C THR A 186 51.63 -5.84 -3.33
N TRP A 187 51.63 -5.57 -2.03
CA TRP A 187 51.65 -6.63 -1.01
C TRP A 187 50.40 -6.73 -0.14
N ALA A 188 49.40 -5.86 -0.35
CA ALA A 188 48.12 -5.98 0.33
C ALA A 188 47.21 -7.00 -0.36
N GLY A 189 46.42 -7.73 0.42
CA GLY A 189 45.46 -8.69 -0.10
C GLY A 189 44.43 -8.02 -0.99
N ALA A 190 44.16 -8.64 -2.15
CA ALA A 190 43.09 -8.21 -3.03
C ALA A 190 41.71 -8.53 -2.42
N GLY A 191 40.73 -7.66 -2.66
CA GLY A 191 39.34 -7.97 -2.37
C GLY A 191 38.84 -9.14 -3.23
N GLY A 192 37.97 -9.96 -2.67
CA GLY A 192 37.34 -11.06 -3.39
C GLY A 192 36.36 -10.57 -4.46
N THR A 193 36.10 -11.42 -5.45
CA THR A 193 35.11 -11.15 -6.51
C THR A 193 34.11 -12.29 -6.63
N SER A 194 32.91 -11.97 -7.13
CA SER A 194 31.88 -12.96 -7.49
C SER A 194 31.49 -13.94 -6.38
N GLY A 195 31.54 -13.50 -5.12
CA GLY A 195 31.21 -14.33 -3.96
C GLY A 195 32.41 -14.96 -3.26
N SER A 196 33.62 -14.78 -3.80
CA SER A 196 34.84 -15.39 -3.28
C SER A 196 35.34 -14.71 -2.02
N ALA A 197 36.18 -15.40 -1.26
CA ALA A 197 36.93 -14.78 -0.18
C ALA A 197 37.92 -13.74 -0.70
N GLY A 198 38.30 -12.81 0.18
CA GLY A 198 39.44 -11.95 -0.07
C GLY A 198 40.72 -12.77 -0.15
N GLN A 199 41.74 -12.20 -0.78
CA GLN A 199 43.05 -12.83 -0.87
C GLN A 199 43.90 -12.43 0.32
N THR A 200 44.75 -13.38 0.74
CA THR A 200 45.87 -13.13 1.63
C THR A 200 47.14 -13.11 0.78
N TYR A 201 47.95 -12.06 0.91
CA TYR A 201 49.28 -12.03 0.33
C TYR A 201 50.30 -12.44 1.39
N ASP A 202 51.03 -13.53 1.16
CA ASP A 202 52.04 -14.08 2.08
C ASP A 202 53.43 -13.62 1.65
N TYR A 203 54.12 -12.89 2.53
CA TYR A 203 55.54 -12.59 2.34
C TYR A 203 56.38 -13.72 2.96
N THR A 204 57.07 -14.47 2.10
CA THR A 204 57.72 -15.78 2.37
C THR A 204 58.88 -15.80 3.38
N SER A 205 58.88 -14.95 4.41
CA SER A 205 59.84 -15.01 5.51
C SER A 205 59.44 -14.30 6.82
N ASN A 206 58.24 -13.72 6.97
CA ASN A 206 57.84 -13.10 8.25
C ASN A 206 56.37 -13.40 8.67
N SER A 207 56.21 -14.07 9.80
CA SER A 207 55.02 -14.79 10.24
C SER A 207 53.92 -13.93 10.91
N TRP A 208 53.44 -12.85 10.28
CA TRP A 208 52.59 -11.83 10.95
C TRP A 208 51.33 -11.39 10.18
N ASP A 209 50.88 -12.17 9.20
CA ASP A 209 49.77 -11.75 8.33
C ASP A 209 48.39 -11.94 8.96
N ALA A 210 47.49 -11.02 8.62
CA ALA A 210 46.08 -11.10 8.97
C ALA A 210 45.30 -11.97 7.98
N ALA A 211 44.18 -12.53 8.42
CA ALA A 211 43.28 -13.26 7.54
C ALA A 211 42.44 -12.30 6.67
N ALA A 212 42.16 -12.73 5.45
CA ALA A 212 41.15 -12.08 4.62
C ALA A 212 39.72 -12.33 5.17
N GLY A 213 38.76 -11.60 4.62
CA GLY A 213 37.35 -11.86 4.89
C GLY A 213 36.84 -13.06 4.09
N ALA A 214 35.86 -13.77 4.64
CA ALA A 214 35.11 -14.77 3.88
C ALA A 214 34.10 -14.11 2.93
N GLY A 215 33.84 -14.78 1.82
CA GLY A 215 32.74 -14.45 0.91
C GLY A 215 31.55 -15.38 1.12
N TRP A 216 30.49 -15.18 0.34
CA TRP A 216 29.32 -16.05 0.31
C TRP A 216 29.66 -17.47 -0.14
N LYS A 217 30.53 -17.60 -1.15
CA LYS A 217 30.86 -18.88 -1.80
C LYS A 217 32.08 -19.57 -1.20
N ALA A 218 32.96 -18.84 -0.54
CA ALA A 218 34.22 -19.38 -0.02
C ALA A 218 34.54 -18.88 1.39
N ASN A 219 35.04 -19.79 2.23
CA ASN A 219 35.73 -19.43 3.48
C ASN A 219 36.99 -18.61 3.15
N SER A 220 37.52 -17.86 4.12
CA SER A 220 38.82 -17.19 3.98
C SER A 220 39.94 -18.17 3.67
N THR A 221 40.94 -17.73 2.91
CA THR A 221 42.22 -18.43 2.71
C THR A 221 43.21 -18.14 3.85
N THR A 222 44.21 -19.00 4.02
CA THR A 222 45.29 -18.90 5.03
C THR A 222 46.39 -17.90 4.64
N ALA A 223 47.01 -17.26 5.64
CA ALA A 223 48.44 -16.95 5.62
C ALA A 223 49.21 -18.21 6.04
N THR A 224 50.27 -18.61 5.33
CA THR A 224 50.84 -19.95 5.47
C THR A 224 51.81 -20.10 6.66
N GLN A 225 51.65 -21.22 7.38
CA GLN A 225 52.67 -22.19 7.84
C GLN A 225 53.55 -22.08 9.12
N TYR A 226 53.65 -21.00 9.90
CA TYR A 226 54.62 -21.02 11.02
C TYR A 226 54.15 -21.48 12.42
N SER A 227 52.92 -21.94 12.64
CA SER A 227 52.45 -22.17 14.03
C SER A 227 51.65 -23.45 14.33
N GLY A 228 51.55 -24.42 13.42
CA GLY A 228 50.92 -25.71 13.72
C GLY A 228 49.45 -25.67 14.17
N LEU A 229 48.79 -24.50 14.16
CA LEU A 229 47.39 -24.29 14.52
C LEU A 229 46.62 -23.77 13.30
N ASN A 230 45.96 -24.70 12.63
CA ASN A 230 45.12 -24.56 11.43
C ASN A 230 43.80 -23.79 11.69
N GLN A 231 43.80 -22.60 12.32
CA GLN A 231 42.56 -22.07 12.96
C GLN A 231 42.19 -20.60 12.66
N ASN A 232 42.91 -19.85 11.82
CA ASN A 232 42.60 -18.42 11.55
C ASN A 232 41.49 -18.19 10.50
N PHE A 233 40.64 -19.18 10.22
CA PHE A 233 39.64 -19.11 9.15
C PHE A 233 38.41 -18.31 9.55
N ALA A 234 38.04 -17.34 8.73
CA ALA A 234 36.68 -16.86 8.67
C ALA A 234 35.85 -17.81 7.79
N TYR A 235 34.67 -18.21 8.28
CA TYR A 235 33.76 -19.10 7.59
C TYR A 235 32.72 -18.31 6.82
N ARG A 236 32.37 -18.82 5.63
CA ARG A 236 31.25 -18.30 4.85
C ARG A 236 29.92 -18.48 5.62
N PRO A 237 28.87 -17.69 5.33
CA PRO A 237 27.58 -17.78 6.02
C PRO A 237 26.96 -19.19 6.03
N LEU A 238 27.04 -19.92 4.92
CA LEU A 238 26.53 -21.30 4.81
C LEU A 238 27.29 -22.32 5.67
N ASN A 239 28.49 -21.98 6.15
CA ASN A 239 29.27 -22.78 7.10
C ASN A 239 29.21 -22.17 8.52
N GLY A 240 28.13 -21.45 8.83
CA GLY A 240 27.92 -20.83 10.13
C GLY A 240 28.48 -19.42 10.26
N GLY A 241 29.17 -18.86 9.26
CA GLY A 241 29.56 -17.44 9.24
C GLY A 241 30.52 -17.00 10.35
N MET A 242 31.19 -17.93 11.02
CA MET A 242 32.10 -17.62 12.12
C MET A 242 33.26 -16.73 11.66
N GLY A 243 33.64 -15.73 12.47
CA GLY A 243 34.80 -14.87 12.19
C GLY A 243 36.13 -15.65 12.23
N GLY A 244 37.24 -15.02 11.83
CA GLY A 244 38.62 -15.55 11.83
C GLY A 244 39.39 -15.28 13.12
N LEU A 245 40.19 -16.25 13.60
CA LEU A 245 40.90 -16.16 14.88
C LEU A 245 42.16 -15.34 14.69
N THR A 246 42.61 -14.69 15.77
CA THR A 246 43.96 -14.12 15.83
C THR A 246 44.94 -15.16 16.34
N PHE A 247 46.20 -15.04 15.94
CA PHE A 247 47.32 -15.72 16.59
C PHE A 247 47.92 -14.74 17.62
N SER A 248 47.57 -14.85 18.90
CA SER A 248 48.21 -14.06 19.96
C SER A 248 48.05 -14.74 21.31
N ALA A 249 49.16 -14.88 22.04
CA ALA A 249 49.16 -15.37 23.43
C ALA A 249 48.63 -14.33 24.43
N ASN A 250 48.49 -13.06 24.04
CA ASN A 250 48.28 -11.93 24.94
C ASN A 250 47.06 -11.03 24.59
N GLY A 251 46.14 -11.46 23.71
CA GLY A 251 44.90 -10.71 23.42
C GLY A 251 44.16 -11.08 22.12
N ASP A 252 42.84 -10.83 22.07
CA ASP A 252 41.95 -11.24 20.97
C ASP A 252 41.71 -10.14 19.91
N ASN A 253 42.30 -10.28 18.71
CA ASN A 253 41.99 -9.50 17.50
C ASN A 253 41.08 -10.28 16.53
N SER A 254 40.13 -11.05 17.07
CA SER A 254 39.24 -11.89 16.27
C SER A 254 38.39 -11.06 15.31
N GLY A 255 38.13 -11.62 14.13
CA GLY A 255 37.13 -11.10 13.23
C GLY A 255 35.71 -11.26 13.78
N GLY A 256 34.83 -10.36 13.36
CA GLY A 256 33.41 -10.41 13.72
C GLY A 256 32.67 -11.55 13.02
N PHE A 257 31.68 -12.10 13.70
CA PHE A 257 30.70 -13.02 13.11
C PHE A 257 30.05 -12.39 11.88
N GLY A 258 29.83 -13.18 10.82
CA GLY A 258 29.58 -12.73 9.46
C GLY A 258 30.81 -12.83 8.56
N GLY A 259 31.79 -13.65 8.93
CA GLY A 259 32.96 -13.96 8.10
C GLY A 259 34.06 -12.89 8.08
N GLY A 260 34.16 -12.02 9.10
CA GLY A 260 35.29 -11.11 9.22
C GLY A 260 36.59 -11.87 9.53
N GLY A 261 37.71 -11.50 8.91
CA GLY A 261 39.03 -12.09 9.15
C GLY A 261 39.60 -11.73 10.53
N GLY A 262 40.45 -12.60 11.08
CA GLY A 262 41.22 -12.31 12.30
C GLY A 262 42.47 -11.49 12.01
N GLY A 263 42.80 -10.55 12.90
CA GLY A 263 44.03 -9.76 12.81
C GLY A 263 45.30 -10.62 12.90
N GLY A 264 46.40 -10.14 12.31
CA GLY A 264 47.72 -10.77 12.39
C GLY A 264 48.66 -9.97 13.29
N GLY A 265 49.63 -10.64 13.95
CA GLY A 265 50.58 -10.00 14.87
C GLY A 265 50.53 -10.56 16.31
N ASP A 266 51.65 -10.51 17.04
CA ASP A 266 51.65 -10.72 18.50
C ASP A 266 50.91 -9.55 19.16
N GLY A 267 49.76 -9.82 19.80
CA GLY A 267 48.83 -8.81 20.35
C GLY A 267 49.38 -7.89 21.45
N ALA A 268 50.69 -7.89 21.69
CA ALA A 268 51.42 -6.97 22.57
C ALA A 268 52.41 -6.05 21.82
N SER A 269 52.54 -6.17 20.49
CA SER A 269 53.46 -5.38 19.68
C SER A 269 52.71 -4.44 18.72
N THR A 270 53.28 -3.26 18.45
CA THR A 270 52.77 -2.28 17.45
C THR A 270 52.81 -2.82 16.00
N GLN A 271 53.21 -4.07 15.82
CA GLN A 271 53.50 -4.74 14.55
C GLN A 271 52.35 -5.65 14.09
N SER A 272 51.10 -5.20 14.23
CA SER A 272 49.91 -6.00 13.89
C SER A 272 49.17 -5.46 12.65
N VAL A 273 48.60 -6.34 11.83
CA VAL A 273 48.02 -6.06 10.50
C VAL A 273 46.48 -6.16 10.54
N GLY A 274 45.81 -5.22 9.86
CA GLY A 274 44.35 -5.20 9.79
C GLY A 274 43.78 -6.33 8.92
N ALA A 275 42.71 -6.96 9.38
CA ALA A 275 42.07 -8.09 8.70
C ALA A 275 40.92 -7.70 7.77
N GLY A 276 40.65 -8.53 6.76
CA GLY A 276 39.59 -8.28 5.79
C GLY A 276 38.17 -8.42 6.37
N GLY A 277 37.25 -7.56 5.98
CA GLY A 277 35.83 -7.62 6.34
C GLY A 277 35.09 -8.74 5.58
N GLY A 278 34.11 -9.38 6.23
CA GLY A 278 33.26 -10.38 5.59
C GLY A 278 32.19 -9.73 4.71
N GLY A 279 31.63 -10.46 3.74
CA GLY A 279 30.59 -9.91 2.87
C GLY A 279 30.15 -10.87 1.78
N TYR A 280 29.44 -10.35 0.77
CA TYR A 280 29.14 -11.12 -0.43
C TYR A 280 30.43 -11.67 -1.03
N SER A 281 31.42 -10.80 -1.26
CA SER A 281 32.81 -11.20 -1.39
C SER A 281 33.60 -10.69 -0.18
N GLY A 282 34.64 -11.41 0.22
CA GLY A 282 35.49 -11.00 1.33
C GLY A 282 36.42 -9.83 0.99
N GLY A 283 36.77 -9.02 1.99
CA GLY A 283 37.84 -8.01 1.86
C GLY A 283 39.23 -8.63 1.99
N GLY A 284 40.23 -7.99 1.39
CA GLY A 284 41.63 -8.44 1.50
C GLY A 284 42.27 -8.08 2.84
N ASN A 285 43.36 -8.75 3.23
CA ASN A 285 44.15 -8.36 4.40
C ASN A 285 45.03 -7.12 4.11
N GLY A 286 45.40 -6.38 5.14
CA GLY A 286 46.49 -5.40 5.04
C GLY A 286 47.84 -6.08 4.83
N SER A 287 48.88 -5.34 4.46
CA SER A 287 50.24 -5.89 4.31
C SER A 287 51.15 -5.58 5.50
N ASN A 288 52.14 -6.45 5.70
CA ASN A 288 53.27 -6.22 6.59
C ASN A 288 54.44 -5.62 5.81
N ASP A 289 55.12 -4.62 6.38
CA ASP A 289 56.43 -4.17 5.91
C ASP A 289 57.48 -4.12 7.06
N SER A 290 58.73 -4.38 6.70
CA SER A 290 59.94 -4.47 7.55
C SER A 290 60.26 -3.18 8.31
N SER A 291 59.67 -2.06 7.89
CA SER A 291 59.81 -0.71 8.47
C SER A 291 58.96 -0.47 9.73
N GLY A 292 58.06 -1.41 10.06
CA GLY A 292 57.18 -1.31 11.23
C GLY A 292 55.77 -0.79 10.91
N ASP A 293 55.55 -0.15 9.76
CA ASP A 293 54.23 0.33 9.35
C ASP A 293 53.33 -0.80 8.82
N ARG A 294 52.15 -1.00 9.44
CA ARG A 294 51.27 -2.14 9.14
C ARG A 294 49.97 -1.71 8.47
N GLY A 295 49.66 -2.31 7.34
CA GLY A 295 48.48 -2.04 6.53
C GLY A 295 47.15 -2.35 7.22
N ALA A 296 46.08 -1.72 6.74
CA ALA A 296 44.72 -1.95 7.21
C ALA A 296 43.95 -2.91 6.29
N GLY A 297 42.94 -3.57 6.82
CA GLY A 297 42.14 -4.53 6.07
C GLY A 297 41.19 -3.87 5.08
N GLY A 298 40.89 -4.60 4.01
CA GLY A 298 39.84 -4.31 3.04
C GLY A 298 38.45 -4.60 3.59
N GLY A 299 37.44 -3.85 3.19
CA GLY A 299 36.03 -4.15 3.49
C GLY A 299 35.42 -5.18 2.54
N GLY A 300 34.40 -5.89 2.99
CA GLY A 300 33.65 -6.86 2.19
C GLY A 300 32.80 -6.21 1.09
N GLY A 301 32.49 -6.99 0.06
CA GLY A 301 31.52 -6.65 -0.98
C GLY A 301 30.08 -6.87 -0.52
N SER A 302 29.14 -6.28 -1.25
CA SER A 302 27.70 -6.38 -1.00
C SER A 302 26.95 -6.94 -2.20
N TYR A 303 25.72 -7.41 -2.00
CA TYR A 303 24.88 -7.99 -3.04
C TYR A 303 23.41 -7.70 -2.75
N ASN A 304 22.63 -7.44 -3.79
CA ASN A 304 21.20 -7.24 -3.69
C ASN A 304 20.50 -7.73 -4.96
N SER A 305 19.63 -8.73 -4.82
CA SER A 305 18.82 -9.28 -5.92
C SER A 305 17.41 -8.69 -5.99
N GLY A 306 17.02 -7.85 -5.03
CA GLY A 306 15.69 -7.24 -4.95
C GLY A 306 15.52 -6.05 -5.88
N THR A 307 14.29 -5.54 -5.96
CA THR A 307 13.97 -4.29 -6.67
C THR A 307 14.06 -3.08 -5.75
N ASN A 308 13.87 -1.86 -6.27
CA ASN A 308 13.88 -0.61 -5.49
C ASN A 308 15.11 -0.45 -4.58
N GLN A 309 16.29 -0.73 -5.13
CA GLN A 309 17.51 -0.82 -4.36
C GLN A 309 17.97 0.55 -3.87
N THR A 310 18.37 0.64 -2.60
CA THR A 310 19.21 1.73 -2.10
C THR A 310 20.49 1.17 -1.52
N SER A 311 21.60 1.88 -1.66
CA SER A 311 22.91 1.39 -1.19
C SER A 311 23.80 2.55 -0.77
N THR A 312 24.49 2.40 0.36
CA THR A 312 25.42 3.39 0.90
C THR A 312 26.66 2.67 1.43
N ALA A 313 27.82 2.97 0.85
CA ALA A 313 29.09 2.42 1.31
C ALA A 313 29.51 3.07 2.64
N GLY A 314 30.18 2.30 3.51
CA GLY A 314 30.83 2.84 4.71
C GLY A 314 29.93 3.63 5.66
N SER A 315 28.67 3.25 5.81
CA SER A 315 27.70 4.00 6.62
C SER A 315 27.61 3.52 8.07
N ASN A 316 27.81 2.23 8.35
CA ASN A 316 27.54 1.65 9.66
C ASN A 316 28.82 1.50 10.50
N SER A 317 28.85 2.18 11.65
CA SER A 317 29.97 2.15 12.61
C SER A 317 29.72 1.27 13.85
N SER A 318 28.67 0.44 13.83
CA SER A 318 28.30 -0.48 14.91
C SER A 318 28.30 -1.93 14.43
N HIS A 319 27.71 -2.84 15.22
CA HIS A 319 27.23 -4.13 14.74
C HIS A 319 26.26 -3.95 13.57
N GLY A 320 26.09 -5.00 12.79
CA GLY A 320 25.08 -5.05 11.75
C GLY A 320 23.67 -5.06 12.32
N TYR A 321 22.70 -4.95 11.41
CA TYR A 321 21.28 -5.16 11.70
C TYR A 321 20.58 -5.63 10.43
N VAL A 322 19.38 -6.19 10.58
CA VAL A 322 18.45 -6.48 9.48
C VAL A 322 17.06 -6.04 9.93
N THR A 323 16.36 -5.28 9.09
CA THR A 323 14.96 -4.89 9.27
C THR A 323 14.16 -5.39 8.09
N ILE A 324 13.06 -6.09 8.36
CA ILE A 324 12.15 -6.63 7.35
C ILE A 324 10.78 -5.99 7.56
N SER A 325 10.29 -5.24 6.59
CA SER A 325 9.01 -4.55 6.64
C SER A 325 8.07 -5.09 5.56
N VAL A 326 6.82 -5.37 5.92
CA VAL A 326 5.78 -5.73 4.93
C VAL A 326 5.42 -4.46 4.17
N SER A 327 5.72 -4.41 2.86
CA SER A 327 5.41 -3.27 1.99
C SER A 327 3.97 -3.32 1.48
N SER A 328 3.46 -4.52 1.19
CA SER A 328 2.06 -4.80 0.85
C SER A 328 1.80 -6.31 0.94
N THR A 329 0.59 -6.69 1.31
CA THR A 329 0.08 -8.04 1.10
C THR A 329 -0.80 -8.03 -0.16
N PRO A 330 -0.77 -9.08 -1.00
CA PRO A 330 -1.70 -9.19 -2.11
C PRO A 330 -3.11 -9.24 -1.53
N ASP A 331 -3.99 -8.42 -2.10
CA ASP A 331 -5.41 -8.47 -1.80
C ASP A 331 -6.00 -9.72 -2.46
N ILE A 332 -6.55 -10.60 -1.64
CA ILE A 332 -7.15 -11.88 -2.05
C ILE A 332 -8.64 -11.93 -1.76
N THR A 333 -9.22 -10.84 -1.27
CA THR A 333 -10.62 -10.78 -0.89
C THR A 333 -11.43 -10.18 -2.02
N ALA A 334 -12.49 -10.88 -2.43
CA ALA A 334 -13.40 -10.36 -3.44
C ALA A 334 -14.37 -9.32 -2.85
N PRO A 335 -14.74 -8.28 -3.62
CA PRO A 335 -15.80 -7.35 -3.24
C PRO A 335 -17.11 -8.08 -2.97
N THR A 336 -17.80 -7.69 -1.89
CA THR A 336 -19.13 -8.21 -1.57
C THR A 336 -20.18 -7.13 -1.80
N PHE A 337 -21.38 -7.53 -2.24
CA PHE A 337 -22.51 -6.61 -2.41
C PHE A 337 -23.15 -6.33 -1.04
N THR A 338 -23.37 -5.06 -0.74
CA THR A 338 -23.92 -4.58 0.55
C THR A 338 -25.29 -3.93 0.42
N SER A 339 -25.76 -3.69 -0.82
CA SER A 339 -27.13 -3.30 -1.11
C SER A 339 -28.09 -4.50 -1.12
N SER A 340 -29.40 -4.24 -1.14
CA SER A 340 -30.42 -5.26 -1.42
C SER A 340 -30.16 -6.01 -2.74
N SER A 341 -30.65 -7.23 -2.85
CA SER A 341 -30.74 -7.98 -4.11
C SER A 341 -32.06 -7.78 -4.84
N THR A 342 -33.06 -7.17 -4.20
CA THR A 342 -34.39 -6.91 -4.79
C THR A 342 -34.72 -5.42 -4.76
N PHE A 343 -35.20 -4.90 -5.88
CA PHE A 343 -35.58 -3.51 -6.08
C PHE A 343 -36.93 -3.40 -6.80
N SER A 344 -37.53 -2.22 -6.76
CA SER A 344 -38.75 -1.90 -7.49
C SER A 344 -38.62 -0.55 -8.18
N ALA A 345 -39.15 -0.43 -9.37
CA ALA A 345 -39.26 0.82 -10.11
C ALA A 345 -40.70 0.99 -10.61
N ALA A 346 -41.23 2.22 -10.54
CA ALA A 346 -42.47 2.51 -11.22
C ALA A 346 -42.29 2.37 -12.73
N GLU A 347 -43.34 1.93 -13.43
CA GLU A 347 -43.38 2.07 -14.87
C GLU A 347 -43.37 3.55 -15.32
N ASN A 348 -43.27 3.77 -16.64
CA ASN A 348 -43.34 5.09 -17.27
C ASN A 348 -42.28 6.10 -16.79
N ILE A 349 -41.23 5.63 -16.11
CA ILE A 349 -40.09 6.45 -15.69
C ILE A 349 -39.16 6.76 -16.86
N ALA A 350 -38.57 7.96 -16.86
CA ALA A 350 -37.56 8.31 -17.84
C ALA A 350 -36.34 7.37 -17.74
N THR A 351 -35.72 7.05 -18.88
CA THR A 351 -34.49 6.21 -18.94
C THR A 351 -33.29 6.82 -18.21
N SER A 352 -33.35 8.12 -17.88
CA SER A 352 -32.36 8.79 -17.04
C SER A 352 -32.53 8.53 -15.53
N ALA A 353 -33.68 8.01 -15.11
CA ALA A 353 -33.99 7.71 -13.72
C ALA A 353 -33.24 6.48 -13.21
N THR A 354 -32.95 6.48 -11.92
CA THR A 354 -32.31 5.35 -11.23
C THR A 354 -33.34 4.26 -10.96
N ALA A 355 -33.11 3.06 -11.48
CA ALA A 355 -33.90 1.86 -11.18
C ALA A 355 -33.39 1.16 -9.91
N ALA A 356 -32.08 1.09 -9.72
CA ALA A 356 -31.47 0.53 -8.52
C ALA A 356 -30.13 1.21 -8.20
N THR A 357 -29.81 1.29 -6.91
CA THR A 357 -28.52 1.76 -6.39
C THR A 357 -27.79 0.60 -5.75
N ILE A 358 -26.66 0.23 -6.33
CA ILE A 358 -25.84 -0.92 -5.94
C ILE A 358 -24.66 -0.42 -5.10
N ARG A 359 -24.42 -1.09 -3.97
CA ARG A 359 -23.29 -0.82 -3.07
C ARG A 359 -22.45 -2.07 -2.89
N VAL A 360 -21.14 -1.88 -2.77
CA VAL A 360 -20.16 -2.94 -2.54
C VAL A 360 -19.26 -2.60 -1.34
N SER A 361 -18.62 -3.62 -0.75
CA SER A 361 -17.80 -3.48 0.47
C SER A 361 -16.55 -2.63 0.27
N GLU A 362 -16.04 -2.55 -0.96
CA GLU A 362 -14.80 -1.86 -1.30
C GLU A 362 -14.83 -1.28 -2.72
N SER A 363 -13.74 -0.65 -3.14
CA SER A 363 -13.69 -0.02 -4.46
C SER A 363 -13.60 -1.06 -5.57
N ALA A 364 -14.70 -1.25 -6.31
CA ALA A 364 -14.78 -2.27 -7.35
C ALA A 364 -15.52 -1.81 -8.60
N THR A 365 -15.07 -2.24 -9.77
CA THR A 365 -15.80 -2.07 -11.03
C THR A 365 -16.99 -3.02 -11.05
N VAL A 366 -18.21 -2.48 -11.09
CA VAL A 366 -19.45 -3.27 -11.13
C VAL A 366 -19.96 -3.33 -12.56
N THR A 367 -20.23 -4.54 -13.05
CA THR A 367 -20.74 -4.81 -14.40
C THR A 367 -22.00 -5.68 -14.36
N ILE A 368 -22.86 -5.55 -15.37
CA ILE A 368 -23.93 -6.51 -15.62
C ILE A 368 -23.32 -7.65 -16.43
N SER A 369 -23.23 -8.84 -15.85
CA SER A 369 -22.46 -9.94 -16.42
C SER A 369 -23.31 -10.90 -17.24
N TYR A 370 -24.52 -11.20 -16.76
CA TYR A 370 -25.48 -12.10 -17.42
C TYR A 370 -26.88 -11.90 -16.82
N GLY A 371 -27.85 -12.68 -17.30
CA GLY A 371 -29.26 -12.60 -16.93
C GLY A 371 -30.13 -12.40 -18.15
N ALA A 372 -31.37 -12.89 -18.08
CA ALA A 372 -32.30 -12.87 -19.20
C ALA A 372 -32.57 -11.43 -19.68
N ASP A 373 -32.55 -10.48 -18.74
CA ASP A 373 -32.89 -9.08 -19.00
C ASP A 373 -31.67 -8.14 -19.10
N ALA A 374 -30.44 -8.68 -19.15
CA ALA A 374 -29.22 -7.88 -19.09
C ALA A 374 -29.17 -6.74 -20.14
N ALA A 375 -29.66 -7.00 -21.36
CA ALA A 375 -29.69 -6.03 -22.45
C ALA A 375 -30.69 -4.87 -22.23
N ARG A 376 -31.60 -4.99 -21.25
CA ARG A 376 -32.59 -3.96 -20.92
C ARG A 376 -32.05 -2.86 -20.03
N PHE A 377 -30.83 -3.02 -19.51
CA PHE A 377 -30.25 -2.09 -18.55
C PHE A 377 -28.91 -1.51 -19.00
N ASN A 378 -28.58 -0.37 -18.41
CA ASN A 378 -27.23 0.17 -18.34
C ASN A 378 -26.83 0.32 -16.87
N ILE A 379 -25.54 0.19 -16.58
CA ILE A 379 -24.97 0.41 -15.26
C ILE A 379 -23.88 1.47 -15.35
N THR A 380 -23.91 2.43 -14.45
CA THR A 380 -22.91 3.50 -14.39
C THR A 380 -22.39 3.65 -12.97
N ARG A 381 -21.06 3.65 -12.83
CA ARG A 381 -20.37 3.94 -11.58
C ARG A 381 -20.54 5.42 -11.22
N THR A 382 -20.93 5.72 -9.99
CA THR A 382 -21.07 7.10 -9.50
C THR A 382 -20.00 7.48 -8.49
N GLU A 383 -19.51 6.52 -7.72
CA GLU A 383 -18.46 6.70 -6.69
C GLU A 383 -17.57 5.45 -6.63
N THR A 384 -16.60 5.41 -5.71
CA THR A 384 -15.68 4.27 -5.61
C THR A 384 -16.38 2.94 -5.31
N ASN A 385 -17.48 2.97 -4.55
CA ASN A 385 -18.17 1.77 -4.07
C ASN A 385 -19.68 1.76 -4.42
N THR A 386 -20.09 2.64 -5.33
CA THR A 386 -21.51 2.86 -5.68
C THR A 386 -21.71 2.84 -7.19
N ALA A 387 -22.70 2.07 -7.65
CA ALA A 387 -23.15 2.02 -9.04
C ALA A 387 -24.67 2.18 -9.15
N ILE A 388 -25.14 2.74 -10.26
CA ILE A 388 -26.56 2.97 -10.54
C ILE A 388 -26.96 2.16 -11.78
N ILE A 389 -28.07 1.44 -11.68
CA ILE A 389 -28.72 0.76 -12.80
C ILE A 389 -29.86 1.63 -13.33
N LYS A 390 -30.00 1.71 -14.65
CA LYS A 390 -31.11 2.38 -15.34
C LYS A 390 -31.64 1.52 -16.48
N PHE A 391 -32.92 1.68 -16.82
CA PHE A 391 -33.50 1.04 -17.99
C PHE A 391 -33.03 1.71 -19.29
N ASN A 392 -32.82 0.92 -20.33
CA ASN A 392 -32.50 1.40 -21.69
C ASN A 392 -33.74 1.92 -22.44
N ALA A 393 -34.93 1.43 -22.06
CA ALA A 393 -36.23 1.90 -22.54
C ALA A 393 -37.14 2.15 -21.33
N SER A 394 -38.08 3.09 -21.43
CA SER A 394 -39.07 3.29 -20.37
C SER A 394 -39.85 1.98 -20.15
N PRO A 395 -39.94 1.46 -18.92
CA PRO A 395 -40.78 0.30 -18.62
C PRO A 395 -42.27 0.66 -18.76
N ASP A 396 -43.08 -0.32 -19.14
CA ASP A 396 -44.54 -0.27 -19.32
C ASP A 396 -45.09 -1.58 -18.73
N PHE A 397 -45.98 -1.49 -17.75
CA PHE A 397 -46.44 -2.63 -16.96
C PHE A 397 -47.43 -3.51 -17.75
N GLU A 398 -48.25 -2.89 -18.59
CA GLU A 398 -49.25 -3.51 -19.46
C GLU A 398 -48.60 -4.13 -20.70
N ALA A 399 -47.41 -3.65 -21.09
CA ALA A 399 -46.58 -4.21 -22.16
C ALA A 399 -45.16 -4.60 -21.67
N PRO A 400 -45.04 -5.63 -20.81
CA PRO A 400 -43.78 -6.01 -20.20
C PRO A 400 -42.74 -6.41 -21.24
N ALA A 401 -41.57 -5.78 -21.18
CA ALA A 401 -40.46 -6.02 -22.09
C ALA A 401 -39.42 -7.03 -21.54
N ASP A 402 -39.61 -7.50 -20.30
CA ASP A 402 -38.78 -8.54 -19.69
C ASP A 402 -38.92 -9.88 -20.41
N VAL A 403 -37.94 -10.73 -20.19
CA VAL A 403 -38.02 -12.14 -20.56
C VAL A 403 -38.96 -12.84 -19.60
N GLY A 404 -40.15 -13.17 -20.08
CA GLY A 404 -41.18 -13.85 -19.29
C GLY A 404 -42.50 -13.09 -19.28
N GLY A 405 -42.47 -11.79 -19.60
CA GLY A 405 -43.65 -10.93 -19.67
C GLY A 405 -44.33 -10.76 -18.30
N ASN A 406 -43.56 -10.82 -17.21
CA ASN A 406 -44.09 -10.89 -15.84
C ASN A 406 -43.76 -9.67 -14.99
N ASN A 407 -43.17 -8.61 -15.57
CA ASN A 407 -42.73 -7.39 -14.89
C ASN A 407 -41.61 -7.61 -13.86
N VAL A 408 -40.92 -8.75 -13.91
CA VAL A 408 -39.81 -9.09 -13.01
C VAL A 408 -38.55 -9.28 -13.85
N TYR A 409 -37.64 -8.30 -13.75
CA TYR A 409 -36.40 -8.29 -14.52
C TYR A 409 -35.27 -8.93 -13.70
N GLU A 410 -34.58 -9.90 -14.30
CA GLU A 410 -33.53 -10.68 -13.65
C GLU A 410 -32.16 -10.48 -14.30
N ILE A 411 -31.21 -9.98 -13.51
CA ILE A 411 -29.82 -9.76 -13.93
C ILE A 411 -28.86 -10.30 -12.88
N THR A 412 -27.60 -10.53 -13.27
CA THR A 412 -26.52 -10.82 -12.33
C THR A 412 -25.38 -9.84 -12.53
N LEU A 413 -24.91 -9.29 -11.41
CA LEU A 413 -23.81 -8.34 -11.37
C LEU A 413 -22.53 -9.03 -10.95
N THR A 414 -21.39 -8.59 -11.50
CA THR A 414 -20.05 -8.90 -10.99
C THR A 414 -19.37 -7.62 -10.54
N ALA A 415 -18.83 -7.62 -9.33
CA ALA A 415 -17.97 -6.58 -8.79
C ALA A 415 -16.52 -7.07 -8.77
N THR A 416 -15.62 -6.39 -9.49
CA THR A 416 -14.20 -6.74 -9.58
C THR A 416 -13.34 -5.63 -9.01
N ASP A 417 -12.50 -5.92 -8.02
CA ASP A 417 -11.55 -4.96 -7.44
C ASP A 417 -10.36 -4.69 -8.38
N THR A 418 -9.38 -3.91 -7.91
CA THR A 418 -8.14 -3.64 -8.64
C THR A 418 -7.15 -4.82 -8.64
N ALA A 419 -7.30 -5.74 -7.70
CA ALA A 419 -6.51 -6.97 -7.60
C ALA A 419 -7.09 -8.13 -8.43
N LEU A 420 -8.18 -7.88 -9.17
CA LEU A 420 -8.95 -8.82 -9.99
C LEU A 420 -9.70 -9.90 -9.21
N ASN A 421 -9.92 -9.72 -7.91
CA ASN A 421 -10.86 -10.56 -7.18
C ASN A 421 -12.29 -10.16 -7.55
N ALA A 422 -13.18 -11.14 -7.73
CA ALA A 422 -14.52 -10.93 -8.25
C ALA A 422 -15.60 -11.58 -7.38
N GLY A 423 -16.62 -10.80 -7.01
CA GLY A 423 -17.84 -11.28 -6.35
C GLY A 423 -19.07 -11.09 -7.24
N THR A 424 -20.07 -11.96 -7.11
CA THR A 424 -21.29 -11.93 -7.93
C THR A 424 -22.57 -11.88 -7.10
N GLN A 425 -23.61 -11.20 -7.59
CA GLN A 425 -24.94 -11.17 -6.97
C GLN A 425 -26.04 -11.11 -8.02
N SER A 426 -27.04 -11.99 -7.91
CA SER A 426 -28.28 -11.89 -8.67
C SER A 426 -29.17 -10.77 -8.13
N ILE A 427 -29.69 -9.95 -9.04
CA ILE A 427 -30.54 -8.79 -8.76
C ILE A 427 -31.87 -8.97 -9.46
N THR A 428 -32.95 -8.67 -8.75
CA THR A 428 -34.31 -8.63 -9.28
C THR A 428 -34.86 -7.21 -9.21
N ILE A 429 -35.41 -6.70 -10.32
CA ILE A 429 -36.08 -5.40 -10.39
C ILE A 429 -37.52 -5.61 -10.83
N THR A 430 -38.48 -5.31 -9.96
CA THR A 430 -39.90 -5.43 -10.27
C THR A 430 -40.47 -4.09 -10.73
N VAL A 431 -41.13 -4.08 -11.90
CA VAL A 431 -41.87 -2.91 -12.38
C VAL A 431 -43.25 -2.88 -11.70
N THR A 432 -43.60 -1.74 -11.11
CA THR A 432 -44.89 -1.55 -10.44
C THR A 432 -45.84 -0.71 -11.28
N ASN A 433 -47.10 -1.13 -11.33
CA ASN A 433 -48.18 -0.46 -12.04
C ASN A 433 -48.44 0.97 -11.51
N VAL A 434 -48.66 1.92 -12.42
CA VAL A 434 -49.11 3.29 -12.16
C VAL A 434 -50.27 3.67 -13.10
N VAL A 435 -50.92 4.81 -12.86
CA VAL A 435 -52.07 5.23 -13.67
C VAL A 435 -51.64 5.75 -15.07
N ASP A 436 -52.10 5.09 -16.14
CA ASP A 436 -51.76 5.41 -17.55
C ASP A 436 -52.58 6.50 -18.22
N THR A 437 -53.52 7.09 -17.49
CA THR A 437 -54.37 8.17 -18.02
C THR A 437 -54.20 9.43 -17.19
N SER A 438 -53.84 10.52 -17.87
CA SER A 438 -53.89 11.85 -17.27
C SER A 438 -55.34 12.29 -17.15
N SER A 439 -55.73 12.80 -15.98
CA SER A 439 -57.03 13.46 -15.78
C SER A 439 -56.86 14.73 -14.97
N PHE A 440 -57.81 15.65 -15.11
CA PHE A 440 -57.86 16.89 -14.34
C PHE A 440 -58.70 16.66 -13.09
N ASN A 441 -58.10 16.79 -11.91
CA ASN A 441 -58.82 16.84 -10.64
C ASN A 441 -59.60 18.17 -10.52
N SER A 442 -59.03 19.27 -11.01
CA SER A 442 -59.67 20.58 -11.01
C SER A 442 -59.02 21.57 -11.98
N LEU A 443 -59.80 22.52 -12.47
CA LEU A 443 -59.34 23.76 -13.11
C LEU A 443 -60.16 24.92 -12.53
N SER A 444 -59.49 25.93 -11.96
CA SER A 444 -60.20 27.06 -11.34
C SER A 444 -59.36 28.33 -11.31
N LEU A 445 -60.00 29.47 -11.07
CA LEU A 445 -59.28 30.65 -10.56
C LEU A 445 -58.93 30.43 -9.08
N ALA A 446 -57.99 31.24 -8.58
CA ALA A 446 -57.69 31.33 -7.15
C ALA A 446 -58.98 31.52 -6.32
N GLY A 447 -59.12 30.75 -5.24
CA GLY A 447 -60.29 30.79 -4.37
C GLY A 447 -61.59 30.30 -5.02
N SER A 448 -61.52 29.54 -6.12
CA SER A 448 -62.70 29.05 -6.86
C SER A 448 -63.59 30.17 -7.41
N ALA A 449 -63.01 31.32 -7.73
CA ALA A 449 -63.74 32.44 -8.30
C ALA A 449 -64.32 32.10 -9.70
N THR A 450 -65.56 32.54 -9.94
CA THR A 450 -66.26 32.39 -11.25
C THR A 450 -66.25 33.70 -12.07
N THR A 451 -65.68 34.76 -11.51
CA THR A 451 -65.57 36.08 -12.12
C THR A 451 -64.13 36.56 -12.14
N ALA A 452 -63.78 37.35 -13.16
CA ALA A 452 -62.48 38.02 -13.26
C ALA A 452 -62.67 39.49 -13.64
N ALA A 453 -61.85 40.39 -13.11
CA ALA A 453 -61.91 41.81 -13.46
C ALA A 453 -61.13 42.10 -14.75
N PHE A 454 -61.73 42.86 -15.66
CA PHE A 454 -61.09 43.28 -16.90
C PHE A 454 -59.74 43.98 -16.65
N ARG A 455 -58.69 43.52 -17.36
CA ARG A 455 -57.30 44.02 -17.26
C ARG A 455 -56.64 43.88 -15.88
N SER A 456 -57.22 43.14 -14.94
CA SER A 456 -56.57 42.78 -13.66
C SER A 456 -55.94 41.39 -13.76
N VAL A 457 -54.81 41.17 -13.07
CA VAL A 457 -54.16 39.85 -13.04
C VAL A 457 -54.94 38.94 -12.11
N VAL A 458 -55.26 37.74 -12.59
CA VAL A 458 -55.84 36.63 -11.82
C VAL A 458 -54.94 35.40 -11.94
N VAL A 459 -54.94 34.54 -10.94
CA VAL A 459 -54.19 33.28 -10.97
C VAL A 459 -55.14 32.14 -11.30
N ILE A 460 -54.77 31.35 -12.30
CA ILE A 460 -55.41 30.11 -12.67
C ILE A 460 -54.61 28.97 -12.06
N THR A 461 -55.30 27.97 -11.50
CA THR A 461 -54.70 26.75 -10.98
C THR A 461 -55.30 25.54 -11.69
N ALA A 462 -54.46 24.61 -12.13
CA ALA A 462 -54.88 23.29 -12.58
C ALA A 462 -54.23 22.22 -11.69
N ASN A 463 -54.99 21.19 -11.34
CA ASN A 463 -54.50 20.00 -10.67
C ASN A 463 -54.74 18.79 -11.57
N VAL A 464 -53.69 18.01 -11.81
CA VAL A 464 -53.70 16.82 -12.68
C VAL A 464 -53.20 15.59 -11.91
N THR A 465 -53.60 14.39 -12.36
CA THR A 465 -53.30 13.13 -11.66
C THR A 465 -51.88 12.60 -11.87
N VAL A 466 -51.17 13.09 -12.89
CA VAL A 466 -49.84 12.60 -13.31
C VAL A 466 -48.91 13.77 -13.64
N ALA A 467 -47.60 13.57 -13.47
CA ALA A 467 -46.60 14.57 -13.80
C ALA A 467 -46.72 15.00 -15.27
N SER A 468 -46.99 16.29 -15.51
CA SER A 468 -47.36 16.81 -16.82
C SER A 468 -46.83 18.22 -17.07
N ARG A 469 -46.67 18.59 -18.33
CA ARG A 469 -46.59 19.97 -18.80
C ARG A 469 -47.99 20.46 -19.19
N VAL A 470 -48.46 21.54 -18.57
CA VAL A 470 -49.82 22.05 -18.76
C VAL A 470 -49.80 23.35 -19.56
N THR A 471 -50.71 23.44 -20.54
CA THR A 471 -50.94 24.63 -21.36
C THR A 471 -52.34 25.18 -21.12
N PHE A 472 -52.44 26.44 -20.70
CA PHE A 472 -53.72 27.10 -20.44
C PHE A 472 -54.22 27.89 -21.66
N ARG A 473 -55.52 27.85 -21.91
CA ARG A 473 -56.17 28.51 -23.05
C ARG A 473 -57.46 29.22 -22.62
N VAL A 474 -57.74 30.37 -23.25
CA VAL A 474 -59.01 31.08 -23.14
C VAL A 474 -59.63 31.18 -24.52
N ASN A 475 -60.88 30.69 -24.67
CA ASN A 475 -61.57 30.56 -25.96
C ASN A 475 -60.71 29.88 -27.03
N GLY A 476 -59.97 28.83 -26.64
CA GLY A 476 -59.05 28.09 -27.51
C GLY A 476 -57.67 28.72 -27.74
N ILE A 477 -57.47 29.99 -27.36
CA ILE A 477 -56.20 30.73 -27.56
C ILE A 477 -55.28 30.51 -26.37
N VAL A 478 -54.02 30.13 -26.62
CA VAL A 478 -53.00 29.94 -25.57
C VAL A 478 -52.73 31.26 -24.86
N LEU A 479 -52.77 31.23 -23.52
CA LEU A 479 -52.46 32.39 -22.72
C LEU A 479 -50.94 32.69 -22.73
N PRO A 480 -50.53 33.96 -22.93
CA PRO A 480 -49.12 34.35 -22.89
C PRO A 480 -48.45 33.92 -21.58
N GLY A 481 -47.30 33.26 -21.67
CA GLY A 481 -46.56 32.75 -20.50
C GLY A 481 -47.17 31.49 -19.85
N CYS A 482 -48.26 30.94 -20.38
CA CYS A 482 -48.95 29.78 -19.83
C CYS A 482 -48.84 28.51 -20.70
N LYS A 483 -47.85 28.43 -21.60
CA LYS A 483 -47.59 27.24 -22.43
C LYS A 483 -46.60 26.32 -21.74
N ASN A 484 -46.88 25.01 -21.74
CA ASN A 484 -45.98 23.95 -21.27
C ASN A 484 -45.40 24.16 -19.86
N LYS A 485 -46.20 24.68 -18.93
CA LYS A 485 -45.80 24.91 -17.54
C LYS A 485 -45.69 23.55 -16.84
N LEU A 486 -44.52 23.25 -16.27
CA LEU A 486 -44.31 21.99 -15.55
C LEU A 486 -45.13 21.99 -14.25
N ALA A 487 -45.94 20.96 -14.04
CA ALA A 487 -46.67 20.76 -12.80
C ALA A 487 -45.74 20.16 -11.73
N SER A 488 -45.90 20.60 -10.48
CA SER A 488 -45.15 20.12 -9.32
C SER A 488 -46.06 19.40 -8.34
N GLY A 489 -45.56 18.33 -7.73
CA GLY A 489 -46.33 17.49 -6.81
C GLY A 489 -45.76 16.07 -6.73
N SER A 490 -46.47 15.20 -6.02
CA SER A 490 -46.14 13.78 -5.88
C SER A 490 -47.42 12.95 -5.73
N GLY A 491 -47.32 11.63 -5.95
CA GLY A 491 -48.49 10.73 -5.92
C GLY A 491 -49.46 11.05 -7.06
N SER A 492 -50.74 11.19 -6.75
CA SER A 492 -51.83 11.41 -7.72
C SER A 492 -52.27 12.89 -7.84
N SER A 493 -51.43 13.84 -7.43
CA SER A 493 -51.78 15.28 -7.44
C SER A 493 -50.59 16.16 -7.78
N PHE A 494 -50.61 16.71 -9.00
CA PHE A 494 -49.63 17.68 -9.49
C PHE A 494 -50.32 19.00 -9.80
N SER A 495 -49.81 20.09 -9.24
CA SER A 495 -50.41 21.41 -9.36
C SER A 495 -49.57 22.33 -10.25
N VAL A 496 -50.24 23.21 -10.98
CA VAL A 496 -49.60 24.23 -11.81
C VAL A 496 -50.44 25.49 -11.85
N THR A 497 -49.77 26.63 -11.74
CA THR A 497 -50.42 27.94 -11.78
C THR A 497 -50.00 28.75 -12.99
N CYS A 498 -50.91 29.59 -13.47
CA CYS A 498 -50.58 30.64 -14.43
C CYS A 498 -51.31 31.96 -14.13
N SER A 499 -50.58 33.06 -14.31
CA SER A 499 -51.15 34.41 -14.23
C SER A 499 -51.82 34.79 -15.56
N TRP A 500 -53.07 35.21 -15.49
CA TRP A 500 -53.86 35.66 -16.64
C TRP A 500 -54.37 37.08 -16.42
N ARG A 501 -54.31 37.92 -17.47
CA ARG A 501 -54.90 39.26 -17.47
C ARG A 501 -55.97 39.33 -18.58
N PRO A 502 -57.27 39.32 -18.25
CA PRO A 502 -58.34 39.29 -19.25
C PRO A 502 -58.32 40.52 -20.17
N SER A 503 -58.33 40.29 -21.49
CA SER A 503 -58.26 41.32 -22.53
C SER A 503 -59.60 41.72 -23.12
N ASN A 504 -60.66 40.93 -22.90
CA ASN A 504 -62.02 41.14 -23.37
C ASN A 504 -63.01 40.99 -22.20
N ARG A 505 -64.13 41.71 -22.25
CA ARG A 505 -65.25 41.55 -21.30
C ARG A 505 -66.22 40.47 -21.79
N GLY A 506 -67.07 39.99 -20.89
CA GLY A 506 -68.07 38.97 -21.17
C GLY A 506 -67.64 37.58 -20.72
N THR A 507 -68.45 36.57 -21.03
CA THR A 507 -68.18 35.18 -20.65
C THR A 507 -67.12 34.58 -21.56
N VAL A 508 -66.10 33.96 -20.96
CA VAL A 508 -65.03 33.25 -21.67
C VAL A 508 -64.90 31.82 -21.16
N ALA A 509 -64.47 30.91 -22.02
CA ALA A 509 -64.20 29.52 -21.68
C ALA A 509 -62.71 29.32 -21.40
N LEU A 510 -62.38 28.98 -20.17
CA LEU A 510 -61.04 28.62 -19.74
C LEU A 510 -60.85 27.09 -19.86
N THR A 511 -59.76 26.66 -20.49
CA THR A 511 -59.39 25.24 -20.61
C THR A 511 -57.90 25.07 -20.33
N ALA A 512 -57.50 23.86 -19.94
CA ALA A 512 -56.12 23.45 -19.78
C ALA A 512 -55.88 22.11 -20.49
N ALA A 513 -54.75 21.97 -21.17
CA ALA A 513 -54.31 20.72 -21.79
C ALA A 513 -53.07 20.22 -21.06
N ALA A 514 -53.08 18.96 -20.62
CA ALA A 514 -51.98 18.31 -19.93
C ALA A 514 -51.26 17.33 -20.86
N THR A 515 -49.96 17.50 -21.01
CA THR A 515 -49.07 16.59 -21.72
C THR A 515 -48.16 15.91 -20.69
N PRO A 516 -48.41 14.63 -20.34
CA PRO A 516 -47.61 13.89 -19.38
C PRO A 516 -46.11 13.89 -19.71
N THR A 517 -45.26 13.80 -18.69
CA THR A 517 -43.81 13.71 -18.85
C THR A 517 -43.28 12.29 -18.89
N GLY A 518 -44.08 11.31 -18.47
CA GLY A 518 -43.81 9.87 -18.66
C GLY A 518 -44.18 9.42 -20.07
N ALA A 519 -43.46 8.43 -20.59
CA ALA A 519 -43.87 7.73 -21.82
C ALA A 519 -45.17 6.93 -21.56
N GLY A 520 -45.90 6.53 -22.61
CA GLY A 520 -47.11 5.70 -22.46
C GLY A 520 -48.37 6.42 -21.97
N ILE A 521 -48.24 7.50 -21.18
CA ILE A 521 -49.38 8.19 -20.58
C ILE A 521 -50.07 9.12 -21.60
N SER A 522 -51.37 8.93 -21.81
CA SER A 522 -52.16 9.73 -22.75
C SER A 522 -52.42 11.16 -22.26
N SER A 523 -52.32 12.13 -23.18
CA SER A 523 -52.66 13.54 -22.90
C SER A 523 -54.16 13.74 -22.69
N THR A 524 -54.52 14.75 -21.90
CA THR A 524 -55.92 15.06 -21.61
C THR A 524 -56.18 16.57 -21.69
N THR A 525 -57.45 16.94 -21.89
CA THR A 525 -57.90 18.34 -21.83
C THR A 525 -59.00 18.46 -20.78
N SER A 526 -58.93 19.50 -19.97
CA SER A 526 -59.94 19.76 -18.94
C SER A 526 -61.29 20.08 -19.57
N ASN A 527 -62.36 19.82 -18.84
CA ASN A 527 -63.65 20.43 -19.18
C ASN A 527 -63.54 21.97 -19.17
N PRO A 528 -64.23 22.68 -20.07
CA PRO A 528 -64.23 24.14 -20.07
C PRO A 528 -64.85 24.72 -18.81
N VAL A 529 -64.21 25.73 -18.24
CA VAL A 529 -64.73 26.51 -17.10
C VAL A 529 -65.18 27.88 -17.60
N SER A 530 -66.45 28.19 -17.43
CA SER A 530 -67.03 29.48 -17.82
C SER A 530 -66.69 30.57 -16.82
N ILE A 531 -65.96 31.59 -17.25
CA ILE A 531 -65.55 32.74 -16.43
C ILE A 531 -66.20 34.00 -16.94
N MET A 532 -66.93 34.72 -16.08
CA MET A 532 -67.50 36.01 -16.43
C MET A 532 -66.46 37.12 -16.19
N VAL A 533 -66.00 37.75 -17.27
CA VAL A 533 -65.09 38.90 -17.18
C VAL A 533 -65.89 40.19 -17.06
N GLY A 534 -65.95 40.72 -15.84
CA GLY A 534 -66.68 41.93 -15.48
C GLY A 534 -65.87 43.21 -15.71
N ASN A 535 -66.40 44.32 -15.21
CA ASN A 535 -65.71 45.61 -15.26
C ASN A 535 -64.43 45.61 -14.41
N ARG A 536 -63.51 46.54 -14.71
CA ARG A 536 -62.31 46.73 -13.89
C ARG A 536 -62.74 47.23 -12.50
N THR A 537 -62.28 46.56 -11.45
CA THR A 537 -62.47 46.98 -10.05
C THR A 537 -61.18 47.64 -9.56
N GLY A 538 -61.24 48.93 -9.19
CA GLY A 538 -60.11 49.71 -8.66
C GLY A 538 -59.85 51.03 -9.39
N ALA A 539 -59.11 51.95 -8.75
CA ALA A 539 -58.77 53.27 -9.30
C ALA A 539 -57.93 53.16 -10.59
N ARG A 540 -58.14 54.13 -11.48
CA ARG A 540 -57.76 54.08 -12.90
C ARG A 540 -56.26 53.92 -13.12
#